data_AF-A0A7R9WF58-F1
#
_entry.id   AF-A0A7R9WF58-F1
#
_cell.length_a   1.000
_cell.length_b   1.000
_cell.length_c   1.000
_cell.angle_alpha   90.00
_cell.angle_beta   90.00
_cell.angle_gamma   90.00
#
_symmetry.space_group_name_H-M   'P 1'
#
loop_
_entity.id
_entity.type
_entity.pdbx_description
1 polymer ?
#
loop_
_entity_poly.entity_id
_entity_poly.type
_entity_poly.pdbx_seq_one_letter_code
_entity_poly.pdbx_strand_id
1 'polypeptide(L)'
;ETRRRAKRESAQKKKKDKKPREEKTLKFGPTELTGYESISAHFMGLLKSEPHGEPLTGTKFEEVKGLLCYHPSAAEKVKDLKGLSLGASKEYPDTICFHVIHKDDSTEDFSWRKCTQNALK
;
A
#
# COMPACT_ATOMS: atom_id res chain seq x y z
N GLU A 1 -14.19 -32.22 -45.39
CA GLU A 1 -14.33 -30.77 -45.67
C GLU A 1 -14.55 -30.02 -44.36
N THR A 2 -13.49 -29.45 -43.78
CA THR A 2 -13.12 -28.03 -43.92
C THR A 2 -14.19 -27.06 -43.41
N ARG A 3 -13.98 -26.49 -42.22
CA ARG A 3 -13.63 -25.05 -42.06
C ARG A 3 -13.76 -24.56 -40.60
N ARG A 4 -12.62 -24.05 -40.10
CA ARG A 4 -12.45 -22.75 -39.41
C ARG A 4 -13.11 -22.65 -38.02
N ARG A 5 -12.38 -22.74 -36.92
CA ARG A 5 -11.35 -21.76 -36.45
C ARG A 5 -11.81 -20.30 -36.64
N ALA A 6 -12.73 -19.88 -35.78
CA ALA A 6 -13.03 -18.50 -35.38
C ALA A 6 -13.65 -18.65 -33.99
N LYS A 7 -13.22 -18.01 -32.91
CA LYS A 7 -12.83 -16.61 -32.78
C LYS A 7 -12.11 -16.46 -31.43
N ARG A 8 -10.77 -16.38 -31.47
CA ARG A 8 -10.02 -15.67 -30.43
C ARG A 8 -10.31 -14.21 -30.70
N GLU A 9 -11.12 -13.56 -29.87
CA GLU A 9 -11.18 -12.11 -29.75
C GLU A 9 -12.02 -11.72 -28.52
N SER A 10 -11.35 -11.13 -27.54
CA SER A 10 -11.81 -9.91 -26.87
C SER A 10 -13.11 -9.98 -26.05
N ALA A 11 -12.97 -10.29 -24.75
CA ALA A 11 -13.93 -9.83 -23.73
C ALA A 11 -13.22 -9.43 -22.43
N GLN A 12 -12.19 -8.60 -22.60
CA GLN A 12 -11.78 -7.60 -21.64
C GLN A 12 -12.95 -6.63 -21.43
N LYS A 13 -13.92 -6.95 -20.55
CA LYS A 13 -14.96 -6.04 -20.03
C LYS A 13 -15.94 -6.76 -19.12
N LYS A 14 -15.80 -6.54 -17.80
CA LYS A 14 -16.89 -6.22 -16.86
C LYS A 14 -16.22 -5.46 -15.69
N LYS A 15 -15.71 -4.23 -15.86
CA LYS A 15 -16.49 -2.98 -15.71
C LYS A 15 -17.91 -3.26 -15.20
N LYS A 16 -18.03 -3.52 -13.90
CA LYS A 16 -19.30 -3.54 -13.21
C LYS A 16 -19.43 -2.20 -12.49
N ASP A 17 -20.03 -1.29 -13.24
CA ASP A 17 -20.70 -0.09 -12.76
C ASP A 17 -21.56 -0.43 -11.53
N LYS A 18 -21.19 0.12 -10.38
CA LYS A 18 -22.04 0.32 -9.21
C LYS A 18 -21.61 1.65 -8.60
N LYS A 19 -22.44 2.68 -8.67
CA LYS A 19 -22.36 3.89 -7.83
C LYS A 19 -23.67 3.97 -7.03
N PRO A 20 -23.75 4.56 -5.82
CA PRO A 20 -22.79 5.48 -5.22
C PRO A 20 -22.60 5.37 -3.69
N ARG A 21 -21.39 5.01 -3.27
CA ARG A 21 -20.72 5.71 -2.16
C ARG A 21 -19.51 6.36 -2.82
N GLU A 22 -19.06 7.51 -2.37
CA GLU A 22 -17.74 8.00 -2.79
C GLU A 22 -16.68 7.03 -2.22
N GLU A 23 -16.52 5.88 -2.87
CA GLU A 23 -15.45 4.95 -2.61
C GLU A 23 -14.20 5.65 -3.11
N LYS A 24 -13.54 6.33 -2.17
CA LYS A 24 -12.25 6.98 -2.39
C LYS A 24 -11.27 5.90 -2.86
N THR A 25 -11.01 5.87 -4.16
CA THR A 25 -9.91 5.10 -4.74
C THR A 25 -8.62 5.76 -4.30
N LEU A 26 -7.76 5.00 -3.62
CA LEU A 26 -6.48 5.48 -3.13
C LEU A 26 -5.37 4.87 -3.98
N LYS A 27 -4.40 5.71 -4.34
CA LYS A 27 -3.26 5.32 -5.17
C LYS A 27 -2.04 5.17 -4.28
N PHE A 28 -1.50 3.96 -4.25
CA PHE A 28 -0.33 3.58 -3.47
C PHE A 28 0.80 3.28 -4.47
N GLY A 29 1.44 4.33 -4.98
CA GLY A 29 2.44 4.19 -6.05
C GLY A 29 1.83 3.55 -7.30
N PRO A 30 2.26 2.34 -7.70
CA PRO A 30 1.73 1.62 -8.86
C PRO A 30 0.39 0.90 -8.59
N THR A 31 0.01 0.72 -7.32
CA THR A 31 -1.17 -0.06 -6.94
C THR A 31 -2.34 0.86 -6.61
N GLU A 32 -3.48 0.64 -7.25
CA GLU A 32 -4.72 1.37 -6.99
C GLU A 32 -5.70 0.45 -6.25
N LEU A 33 -6.05 0.80 -5.02
CA LEU A 33 -6.95 0.01 -4.20
C LEU A 33 -8.19 0.85 -3.86
N THR A 34 -9.33 0.17 -3.82
CA THR A 34 -10.63 0.78 -3.52
C THR A 34 -11.19 0.12 -2.27
N GLY A 35 -11.58 0.94 -1.30
CA GLY A 35 -12.16 0.47 -0.03
C GLY A 35 -11.14 0.00 1.01
N TYR A 36 -11.50 0.18 2.28
CA TYR A 36 -10.63 -0.14 3.42
C TYR A 36 -10.20 -1.62 3.46
N GLU A 37 -11.11 -2.54 3.14
CA GLU A 37 -10.84 -3.99 3.23
C GLU A 37 -9.75 -4.43 2.25
N SER A 38 -9.81 -3.99 1.00
CA SER A 38 -8.78 -4.31 0.00
C SER A 38 -7.42 -3.74 0.40
N ILE A 39 -7.40 -2.52 0.93
CA ILE A 39 -6.16 -1.88 1.39
C ILE A 39 -5.59 -2.63 2.60
N SER A 40 -6.43 -2.91 3.59
CA SER A 40 -6.05 -3.66 4.79
C SER A 40 -5.52 -5.05 4.45
N ALA A 41 -6.20 -5.79 3.58
CA ALA A 41 -5.78 -7.12 3.16
C ALA A 41 -4.44 -7.09 2.41
N HIS A 42 -4.25 -6.09 1.53
CA HIS A 42 -3.01 -5.91 0.78
C HIS A 42 -1.82 -5.62 1.70
N PHE A 43 -1.93 -4.60 2.55
CA PHE A 43 -0.85 -4.22 3.46
C PHE A 43 -0.62 -5.25 4.57
N MET A 44 -1.65 -5.92 5.09
CA MET A 44 -1.44 -7.06 6.00
C MET A 44 -0.72 -8.22 5.32
N GLY A 45 -1.01 -8.48 4.04
CA GLY A 45 -0.29 -9.48 3.26
C GLY A 45 1.18 -9.11 3.12
N LEU A 46 1.47 -7.84 2.84
CA LEU A 46 2.83 -7.31 2.73
C LEU A 46 3.59 -7.41 4.06
N LEU A 47 2.96 -7.03 5.18
CA LEU A 47 3.53 -7.20 6.53
C LEU A 47 3.90 -8.66 6.85
N LYS A 48 3.12 -9.63 6.36
CA LYS A 48 3.35 -11.07 6.61
C LYS A 48 4.36 -11.70 5.65
N SER A 49 4.46 -11.16 4.44
CA SER A 49 5.30 -11.72 3.39
C SER A 49 6.73 -11.19 3.44
N GLU A 50 6.93 -9.99 3.97
CA GLU A 50 8.22 -9.32 3.97
C GLU A 50 8.99 -9.54 5.28
N PRO A 51 10.33 -9.71 5.20
CA PRO A 51 11.16 -9.88 6.38
C PRO A 51 11.24 -8.59 7.21
N HIS A 52 11.17 -8.75 8.54
CA HIS A 52 11.35 -7.64 9.47
C HIS A 52 12.83 -7.25 9.56
N GLY A 53 13.10 -5.96 9.58
CA GLY A 53 14.44 -5.38 9.68
C GLY A 53 15.10 -5.11 8.33
N GLU A 54 14.53 -5.59 7.22
CA GLU A 54 15.08 -5.35 5.89
C GLU A 54 14.41 -4.13 5.23
N PRO A 55 15.19 -3.28 4.52
CA PRO A 55 14.62 -2.19 3.74
C PRO A 55 13.77 -2.72 2.59
N LEU A 56 12.56 -2.18 2.46
CA LEU A 56 11.68 -2.41 1.33
C LEU A 56 12.30 -1.87 0.05
N THR A 57 12.22 -2.65 -1.03
CA THR A 57 12.76 -2.29 -2.35
C THR A 57 11.72 -2.44 -3.45
N GLY A 58 11.95 -1.75 -4.58
CA GLY A 58 11.11 -1.82 -5.78
C GLY A 58 9.67 -1.34 -5.57
N THR A 59 8.71 -2.08 -6.12
CA THR A 59 7.27 -1.77 -6.10
C THR A 59 6.73 -1.54 -4.69
N LYS A 60 7.14 -2.38 -3.72
CA LYS A 60 6.65 -2.33 -2.34
C LYS A 60 7.03 -1.04 -1.63
N PHE A 61 8.23 -0.53 -1.91
CA PHE A 61 8.67 0.76 -1.40
C PHE A 61 7.77 1.88 -1.92
N GLU A 62 7.42 1.87 -3.20
CA GLU A 62 6.51 2.86 -3.78
C GLU A 62 5.10 2.77 -3.21
N GLU A 63 4.60 1.56 -2.95
CA GLU A 63 3.30 1.32 -2.33
C GLU A 63 3.24 1.86 -0.90
N VAL A 64 4.24 1.55 -0.09
CA VAL A 64 4.33 1.99 1.31
C VAL A 64 4.62 3.49 1.38
N LYS A 65 5.42 4.04 0.47
CA LYS A 65 5.62 5.49 0.34
C LYS A 65 4.33 6.20 -0.07
N GLY A 66 3.57 5.65 -1.01
CA GLY A 66 2.26 6.17 -1.40
C GLY A 66 1.28 6.15 -0.22
N LEU A 67 1.30 5.11 0.59
CA LEU A 67 0.52 5.01 1.81
C LEU A 67 0.96 6.06 2.85
N LEU A 68 2.26 6.27 3.02
CA LEU A 68 2.82 7.26 3.92
C LEU A 68 2.37 8.69 3.55
N CYS A 69 2.18 9.00 2.26
CA CYS A 69 1.65 10.29 1.81
C CYS A 69 0.26 10.61 2.36
N TYR A 70 -0.52 9.61 2.76
CA TYR A 70 -1.83 9.81 3.38
C TYR A 70 -1.80 9.90 4.91
N HIS A 71 -0.62 9.78 5.52
CA HIS A 71 -0.49 9.99 6.96
C HIS A 71 -0.70 11.49 7.29
N PRO A 72 -1.33 11.85 8.43
CA PRO A 72 -1.47 13.26 8.83
C PRO A 72 -0.11 13.98 8.94
N SER A 73 0.92 13.28 9.41
CA SER A 73 2.31 13.77 9.46
C SER A 73 3.14 13.36 8.23
N ALA A 74 2.51 13.13 7.07
CA ALA A 74 3.22 12.72 5.86
C ALA A 74 4.30 13.72 5.45
N ALA A 75 4.01 15.02 5.54
CA ALA A 75 4.94 16.07 5.16
C ALA A 75 6.25 16.00 5.95
N GLU A 76 6.19 15.65 7.24
CA GLU A 76 7.35 15.51 8.10
C GLU A 76 8.11 14.21 7.81
N LYS A 77 7.38 13.10 7.68
CA LYS A 77 7.96 11.77 7.46
C LYS A 77 8.60 11.59 6.08
N VAL A 78 8.08 12.28 5.06
CA VAL A 78 8.60 12.20 3.67
C VAL A 78 9.78 13.14 3.45
N LYS A 79 9.89 14.24 4.22
CA LYS A 79 10.90 15.29 4.01
C LYS A 79 12.33 14.77 4.03
N ASP A 80 12.61 13.79 4.88
CA ASP A 80 13.95 13.22 5.05
C ASP A 80 13.98 11.70 4.86
N LEU A 81 13.08 11.17 4.03
CA LEU A 81 12.98 9.73 3.76
C LEU A 81 14.27 9.20 3.11
N LYS A 82 15.02 8.35 3.83
CA LYS A 82 16.17 7.56 3.32
C LYS A 82 15.69 6.18 2.86
N GLY A 83 14.80 5.55 3.61
CA GLY A 83 14.29 4.22 3.34
C GLY A 83 13.02 3.90 4.10
N LEU A 84 12.42 2.76 3.76
CA LEU A 84 11.27 2.19 4.48
C LEU A 84 11.64 0.76 4.84
N SER A 85 11.35 0.33 6.06
CA SER A 85 11.52 -1.05 6.49
C SER A 85 10.30 -1.51 7.26
N LEU A 86 10.26 -2.80 7.59
CA LEU A 86 9.27 -3.39 8.47
C LEU A 86 9.93 -3.71 9.80
N GLY A 87 9.22 -3.51 10.90
CA GLY A 87 9.77 -3.79 12.20
C GLY A 87 8.69 -3.98 13.24
N ALA A 88 9.09 -4.58 14.36
CA ALA A 88 8.29 -4.53 15.57
C ALA A 88 8.18 -3.06 16.02
N SER A 89 6.97 -2.63 16.38
CA SER A 89 6.79 -1.30 16.96
C SER A 89 7.59 -1.20 18.26
N LYS A 90 8.23 -0.04 18.48
CA LYS A 90 8.95 0.26 19.73
C LYS A 90 8.06 0.14 20.96
N GLU A 91 6.79 0.50 20.82
CA GLU A 91 5.82 0.50 21.91
C GLU A 91 5.14 -0.86 22.09
N TYR A 92 4.98 -1.62 21.00
CA TYR A 92 4.31 -2.91 20.98
C TYR A 92 5.12 -3.94 20.17
N PRO A 93 6.01 -4.71 20.83
CA PRO A 93 6.94 -5.61 20.14
C PRO A 93 6.24 -6.75 19.38
N ASP A 94 5.02 -7.13 19.79
CA ASP A 94 4.20 -8.13 19.11
C ASP A 94 3.53 -7.62 17.82
N THR A 95 3.59 -6.30 17.56
CA THR A 95 2.94 -5.69 16.40
C THR A 95 3.97 -5.25 15.37
N ILE A 96 3.75 -5.68 14.12
CA ILE A 96 4.60 -5.29 13.01
C ILE A 96 4.04 -4.03 12.38
N CYS A 97 4.87 -2.99 12.33
CA CYS A 97 4.58 -1.70 11.73
C CYS A 97 5.61 -1.36 10.64
N PHE A 98 5.26 -0.35 9.83
CA PHE A 98 6.21 0.20 8.87
C PHE A 98 7.10 1.21 9.58
N HIS A 99 8.39 1.14 9.33
CA HIS A 99 9.40 2.03 9.88
C HIS A 99 9.93 2.91 8.75
N VAL A 100 9.89 4.21 8.96
CA VAL A 100 10.60 5.18 8.14
C VAL A 100 12.02 5.28 8.65
N ILE A 101 12.99 5.13 7.74
CA ILE A 101 14.39 5.41 8.01
C ILE A 101 14.69 6.79 7.43
N HIS A 102 15.11 7.73 8.26
CA HIS A 102 15.49 9.08 7.85
C HIS A 102 16.96 9.15 7.42
N LYS A 103 17.38 10.25 6.76
CA LYS A 103 18.79 10.44 6.38
C LYS A 103 19.71 10.63 7.58
N ASP A 104 19.16 11.14 8.67
CA ASP A 104 19.79 11.23 9.99
C ASP A 104 19.92 9.87 10.72
N ASP A 105 19.57 8.76 10.06
CA ASP A 105 19.53 7.40 10.63
C ASP A 105 18.53 7.22 11.79
N SER A 106 17.78 8.27 12.13
CA SER A 106 16.58 8.20 12.96
C SER A 106 15.51 7.33 12.32
N THR A 107 14.82 6.53 13.14
CA THR A 107 13.74 5.64 12.70
C THR A 107 12.42 6.00 13.37
N GLU A 108 11.37 6.12 12.58
CA GLU A 108 10.02 6.43 13.03
C GLU A 108 9.04 5.36 12.57
N ASP A 109 8.30 4.75 13.49
CA ASP A 109 7.23 3.85 13.11
C ASP A 109 5.96 4.60 12.68
N PHE A 110 5.20 3.97 11.78
CA PHE A 110 3.87 4.43 11.42
C PHE A 110 2.96 3.24 11.12
N SER A 111 1.69 3.41 11.48
CA SER A 111 0.66 2.40 11.26
C SER A 111 -0.06 2.67 9.95
N TRP A 112 -0.10 1.68 9.06
CA TRP A 112 -0.88 1.74 7.82
C TRP A 112 -2.36 2.02 8.08
N ARG A 113 -2.92 1.53 9.21
CA ARG A 113 -4.29 1.81 9.64
C ARG A 113 -4.56 3.31 9.80
N LYS A 114 -3.62 4.08 10.36
CA LYS A 114 -3.77 5.53 10.52
C LYS A 114 -3.78 6.21 9.16
N CYS A 115 -2.91 5.78 8.24
CA CYS A 115 -2.88 6.31 6.88
C CYS A 115 -4.19 6.05 6.13
N THR A 116 -4.72 4.82 6.18
CA THR A 116 -5.96 4.47 5.49
C THR A 116 -7.18 5.14 6.10
N GLN A 117 -7.26 5.19 7.43
CA GLN A 117 -8.33 5.92 8.11
C GLN A 117 -8.30 7.40 7.76
N ASN A 118 -7.12 8.02 7.71
CA ASN A 118 -6.98 9.43 7.34
C ASN A 118 -7.33 9.68 5.87
N ALA A 119 -6.93 8.78 4.98
CA ALA A 119 -7.21 8.87 3.54
C ALA A 119 -8.70 8.71 3.20
N LEU A 120 -9.41 7.86 3.96
CA LEU A 120 -10.82 7.56 3.74
C LEU A 120 -11.76 8.51 4.50
N LYS A 121 -11.26 9.23 5.51
CA LYS A 121 -11.98 10.30 6.24
C LYS A 121 -12.44 11.38 5.26
#